data_AF-A0A165XSY1-F1
#
_entry.id   AF-A0A165XSY1-F1
#
_cell.length_a   1.000
_cell.length_b   1.000
_cell.length_c   1.000
_cell.angle_alpha   90.00
_cell.angle_beta   90.00
_cell.angle_gamma   90.00
#
_symmetry.space_group_name_H-M   'P 1'
#
loop_
_entity.id
_entity.type
_entity.pdbx_description
1 polymer ?
#
loop_
_entity_poly.entity_id
_entity_poly.type
_entity_poly.pdbx_seq_one_letter_code
_entity_poly.pdbx_strand_id
1 'polypeptide(L)'
;WTPDGDEYQETVKLINISEFDLVVTKLEAACVAHLIEMDKLGLARTCYHERQLISKAITRRTRTLRALFDKYQNLAPLQDPPRPLLTFQELIERAQMYDFSALRSSGSSASSKEWSRVENRNAMNQYFKLVGAHAEIQRCNDEIGRVKENLDRDDEEYRSTVEKLLTDDPILAAYVAEKGRVRAVVNESIRDRLRQIAQLKGYTGPPPPPTPAPQPDTNMYDARIRAPDLEDEPDTVPPEEVPDEEEQDLMVRLETGLGRVALNG
;
A
#
# COMPACT_ATOMS: atom_id res chain seq x y z
N TRP A 1 49.09 -0.29 19.34
CA TRP A 1 48.24 0.29 18.29
C TRP A 1 48.96 1.50 17.70
N THR A 2 49.64 1.31 16.57
CA THR A 2 50.40 2.36 15.86
C THR A 2 49.83 2.48 14.44
N PRO A 3 49.76 3.68 13.84
CA PRO A 3 49.20 3.86 12.49
C PRO A 3 49.87 3.00 11.41
N ASP A 4 51.15 2.68 11.59
CA ASP A 4 51.94 1.86 10.67
C ASP A 4 51.88 0.35 10.97
N GLY A 5 51.14 -0.07 12.00
CA GLY A 5 50.96 -1.49 12.31
C GLY A 5 49.98 -2.16 11.34
N ASP A 6 50.29 -3.36 10.89
CA ASP A 6 49.44 -4.13 9.96
C ASP A 6 48.00 -4.30 10.51
N GLU A 7 47.87 -4.60 11.81
CA GLU A 7 46.57 -4.73 12.50
C GLU A 7 45.75 -3.43 12.50
N TYR A 8 46.42 -2.27 12.58
CA TYR A 8 45.78 -0.96 12.51
C TYR A 8 45.21 -0.71 11.12
N GLN A 9 46.02 -0.95 10.09
CA GLN A 9 45.64 -0.73 8.71
C GLN A 9 44.50 -1.67 8.28
N GLU A 10 44.55 -2.93 8.72
CA GLU A 10 43.48 -3.90 8.48
C GLU A 10 42.17 -3.44 9.13
N THR A 11 42.23 -2.97 10.37
CA THR A 11 41.04 -2.49 11.08
C THR A 11 40.47 -1.23 10.44
N VAL A 12 41.30 -0.30 9.98
CA VAL A 12 40.85 0.88 9.23
C VAL A 12 40.14 0.47 7.93
N LYS A 13 40.66 -0.53 7.20
CA LYS A 13 39.99 -1.08 6.01
C LYS A 13 38.62 -1.66 6.36
N LEU A 14 38.52 -2.45 7.43
CA LEU A 14 37.25 -3.03 7.88
C LEU A 14 36.24 -1.95 8.29
N ILE A 15 36.69 -0.90 8.98
CA ILE A 15 35.84 0.24 9.35
C ILE A 15 35.30 0.92 8.08
N ASN A 16 36.15 1.22 7.10
CA ASN A 16 35.76 1.86 5.85
C ASN A 16 34.73 1.02 5.06
N ILE A 17 34.92 -0.30 5.02
CA ILE A 17 33.98 -1.22 4.38
C ILE A 17 32.63 -1.21 5.13
N SER A 18 32.66 -1.26 6.46
CA SER A 18 31.44 -1.25 7.28
C SER A 18 30.66 0.06 7.17
N GLU A 19 31.37 1.19 7.12
CA GLU A 19 30.77 2.51 6.95
C GLU A 19 30.11 2.62 5.58
N PHE A 20 30.79 2.16 4.53
CA PHE A 20 30.24 2.12 3.19
C PHE A 20 28.99 1.24 3.10
N ASP A 21 29.03 0.02 3.63
CA ASP A 21 27.86 -0.89 3.63
C ASP A 21 26.68 -0.32 4.44
N LEU A 22 26.96 0.38 5.53
CA LEU A 22 25.93 1.08 6.31
C LEU A 22 25.30 2.22 5.50
N VAL A 23 26.10 2.99 4.76
CA VAL A 23 25.60 4.05 3.88
C VAL A 23 24.74 3.46 2.77
N VAL A 24 25.17 2.38 2.12
CA VAL A 24 24.37 1.68 1.09
C VAL A 24 23.05 1.18 1.66
N THR A 25 23.07 0.58 2.86
CA THR A 25 21.84 0.07 3.52
C THR A 25 20.88 1.22 3.86
N LYS A 26 21.40 2.35 4.36
CA LYS A 26 20.58 3.54 4.64
C LYS A 26 20.02 4.16 3.37
N LEU A 27 20.81 4.17 2.30
CA LEU A 27 20.42 4.68 0.99
C LEU A 27 19.26 3.85 0.43
N GLU A 28 19.38 2.52 0.45
CA GLU A 28 18.32 1.57 0.08
C GLU A 28 17.02 1.84 0.86
N ALA A 29 17.10 1.90 2.19
CA ALA A 29 15.94 2.15 3.03
C ALA A 29 15.27 3.52 2.75
N ALA A 30 16.07 4.57 2.53
CA ALA A 30 15.58 5.90 2.19
C ALA A 30 14.87 5.92 0.83
N CYS A 31 15.43 5.26 -0.18
CA CYS A 31 14.80 5.11 -1.49
C CYS A 31 13.46 4.37 -1.41
N VAL A 32 13.42 3.23 -0.71
CA VAL A 32 12.20 2.42 -0.56
C VAL A 32 11.11 3.22 0.17
N ALA A 33 11.46 3.90 1.26
CA ALA A 33 10.51 4.76 1.97
C ALA A 33 9.96 5.87 1.06
N HIS A 34 10.84 6.55 0.33
CA HIS A 34 10.45 7.59 -0.62
C HIS A 34 9.47 7.08 -1.68
N LEU A 35 9.74 5.92 -2.30
CA LEU A 35 8.83 5.31 -3.28
C LEU A 35 7.46 4.98 -2.68
N ILE A 36 7.41 4.44 -1.46
CA ILE A 36 6.15 4.13 -0.76
C ILE A 36 5.34 5.40 -0.48
N GLU A 37 5.98 6.51 -0.14
CA GLU A 37 5.28 7.77 0.10
C GLU A 37 4.77 8.43 -1.16
N MET A 38 5.54 8.34 -2.24
CA MET A 38 5.08 8.79 -3.56
C MET A 38 3.85 7.99 -3.99
N ASP A 39 3.87 6.67 -3.80
CA ASP A 39 2.71 5.80 -4.08
C ASP A 39 1.49 6.21 -3.24
N LYS A 40 1.70 6.48 -1.94
CA LYS A 40 0.65 6.98 -1.04
C LYS A 40 0.07 8.33 -1.45
N LEU A 41 0.88 9.22 -2.01
CA LEU A 41 0.39 10.51 -2.54
C LEU A 41 -0.54 10.31 -3.73
N GLY A 42 -0.30 9.27 -4.54
CA GLY A 42 -1.12 8.89 -5.69
C GLY A 42 -2.43 8.16 -5.35
N LEU A 43 -2.65 7.77 -4.09
CA LEU A 43 -3.87 7.06 -3.68
C LEU A 43 -5.06 8.03 -3.59
N ALA A 44 -6.11 7.73 -4.36
CA ALA A 44 -7.41 8.38 -4.20
C ALA A 44 -7.97 8.04 -2.80
N ARG A 45 -8.46 9.08 -2.08
CA ARG A 45 -9.02 9.07 -0.70
C ARG A 45 -8.09 9.51 0.44
N THR A 46 -6.99 10.20 0.18
CA THR A 46 -6.25 10.90 1.25
C THR A 46 -6.90 12.26 1.54
N CYS A 47 -7.14 12.58 2.82
CA CYS A 47 -7.67 13.90 3.17
C CYS A 47 -6.59 14.98 2.90
N TYR A 48 -6.99 16.25 2.82
CA TYR A 48 -6.04 17.34 2.51
C TYR A 48 -4.88 17.41 3.53
N HIS A 49 -5.18 17.24 4.81
CA HIS A 49 -4.17 17.25 5.86
C HIS A 49 -3.15 16.11 5.71
N GLU A 50 -3.61 14.89 5.38
CA GLU A 50 -2.73 13.76 5.11
C GLU A 50 -1.83 14.02 3.90
N ARG A 51 -2.37 14.59 2.82
CA ARG A 51 -1.57 14.98 1.65
C ARG A 51 -0.47 15.98 2.01
N GLN A 52 -0.78 16.97 2.84
CA GLN A 52 0.22 17.93 3.34
C GLN A 52 1.32 17.26 4.17
N LEU A 53 0.95 16.34 5.06
CA LEU A 53 1.92 15.57 5.84
C LEU A 53 2.80 14.69 4.95
N ILE A 54 2.21 14.04 3.93
CA ILE A 54 2.93 13.23 2.95
C ILE A 54 3.92 14.10 2.16
N SER A 55 3.49 15.25 1.63
CA SER A 55 4.37 16.18 0.91
C SER A 55 5.55 16.64 1.76
N LYS A 56 5.31 17.04 3.01
CA LYS A 56 6.39 17.41 3.95
C LYS A 56 7.35 16.24 4.20
N ALA A 57 6.82 15.03 4.28
CA ALA A 57 7.61 13.83 4.50
C ALA A 57 8.48 13.49 3.28
N ILE A 58 7.93 13.64 2.07
CA ILE A 58 8.64 13.53 0.78
C ILE A 58 9.80 14.52 0.75
N THR A 59 9.57 15.81 1.01
CA THR A 59 10.63 16.84 1.01
C THR A 59 11.75 16.50 1.98
N ARG A 60 11.41 16.13 3.22
CA ARG A 60 12.39 15.73 4.24
C ARG A 60 13.23 14.54 3.79
N ARG A 61 12.59 13.52 3.22
CA ARG A 61 13.28 12.31 2.76
C ARG A 61 14.09 12.53 1.51
N THR A 62 13.66 13.36 0.56
CA THR A 62 14.48 13.77 -0.58
C THR A 62 15.78 14.43 -0.12
N ARG A 63 15.72 15.29 0.92
CA ARG A 63 16.92 15.88 1.53
C ARG A 63 17.83 14.83 2.18
N THR A 64 17.26 13.90 2.95
CA THR A 64 18.02 12.77 3.52
C THR A 64 18.66 11.91 2.43
N LEU A 65 17.91 11.63 1.36
CA LEU A 65 18.34 10.79 0.26
C LEU A 65 19.53 11.41 -0.48
N ARG A 66 19.46 12.71 -0.79
CA ARG A 66 20.60 13.46 -1.37
C ARG A 66 21.82 13.41 -0.48
N ALA A 67 21.67 13.68 0.83
CA ALA A 67 22.79 13.63 1.75
C ALA A 67 23.43 12.23 1.87
N LEU A 68 22.63 11.16 1.83
CA LEU A 68 23.13 9.78 1.80
C LEU A 68 23.81 9.45 0.47
N PHE A 69 23.26 9.94 -0.63
CA PHE A 69 23.82 9.76 -1.97
C PHE A 69 25.18 10.46 -2.12
N ASP A 70 25.33 11.68 -1.61
CA ASP A 70 26.61 12.39 -1.59
C ASP A 70 27.66 11.62 -0.76
N LYS A 71 27.26 11.08 0.40
CA LYS A 71 28.12 10.20 1.20
C LYS A 71 28.53 8.94 0.44
N TYR A 72 27.60 8.32 -0.28
CA TYR A 72 27.92 7.17 -1.13
C TYR A 72 28.95 7.55 -2.20
N GLN A 73 28.76 8.66 -2.93
CA GLN A 73 29.70 9.10 -3.97
C GLN A 73 31.09 9.38 -3.42
N ASN A 74 31.20 9.91 -2.20
CA ASN A 74 32.50 10.16 -1.56
C ASN A 74 33.20 8.88 -1.10
N LEU A 75 32.45 7.89 -0.61
CA LEU A 75 33.00 6.63 -0.09
C LEU A 75 33.25 5.58 -1.18
N ALA A 76 32.52 5.63 -2.30
CA ALA A 76 32.61 4.65 -3.37
C ALA A 76 34.02 4.51 -3.99
N PRO A 77 34.76 5.59 -4.28
CA PRO A 77 36.14 5.51 -4.79
C PRO A 77 37.16 4.97 -3.77
N LEU A 78 36.83 5.03 -2.48
CA LEU A 78 37.72 4.60 -1.39
C LEU A 78 37.63 3.09 -1.11
N GLN A 79 36.69 2.39 -1.74
CA GLN A 79 36.52 0.95 -1.61
C GLN A 79 37.55 0.19 -2.45
N ASP A 80 37.82 -1.06 -2.06
CA ASP A 80 38.65 -2.00 -2.81
C ASP A 80 37.81 -3.25 -3.15
N PRO A 81 37.42 -3.47 -4.42
CA PRO A 81 37.63 -2.58 -5.56
C PRO A 81 36.77 -1.31 -5.50
N PRO A 82 37.19 -0.22 -6.19
CA PRO A 82 36.41 1.01 -6.28
C PRO A 82 35.01 0.75 -6.84
N ARG A 83 34.00 1.38 -6.23
CA ARG A 83 32.59 1.20 -6.61
C ARG A 83 32.16 2.23 -7.64
N PRO A 84 31.19 1.90 -8.52
CA PRO A 84 30.74 2.84 -9.54
C PRO A 84 30.09 4.06 -8.89
N LEU A 85 30.43 5.23 -9.40
CA LEU A 85 29.66 6.44 -9.16
C LEU A 85 28.33 6.29 -9.88
N LEU A 86 27.26 6.65 -9.19
CA LEU A 86 25.91 6.58 -9.71
C LEU A 86 25.41 8.00 -9.95
N THR A 87 24.57 8.16 -10.97
CA THR A 87 23.70 9.31 -11.11
C THR A 87 22.48 9.15 -10.22
N PHE A 88 21.81 10.25 -9.91
CA PHE A 88 20.58 10.19 -9.11
C PHE A 88 19.48 9.41 -9.84
N GLN A 89 19.46 9.45 -11.18
CA GLN A 89 18.52 8.68 -12.00
C GLN A 89 18.76 7.17 -11.87
N GLU A 90 20.01 6.71 -11.99
CA GLU A 90 20.36 5.29 -11.82
C GLU A 90 20.04 4.77 -10.42
N LEU A 91 20.14 5.64 -9.39
CA LEU A 91 19.73 5.31 -8.03
C LEU A 91 18.23 5.02 -7.93
N ILE A 92 17.39 5.85 -8.56
CA ILE A 92 15.94 5.65 -8.57
C ILE A 92 15.57 4.39 -9.35
N GLU A 93 16.19 4.15 -10.51
CA GLU A 93 15.97 2.93 -11.30
C GLU A 93 16.33 1.67 -10.51
N ARG A 94 17.46 1.70 -9.79
CA ARG A 94 17.85 0.61 -8.87
C ARG A 94 16.87 0.40 -7.74
N ALA A 95 16.31 1.48 -7.21
CA ALA A 95 15.28 1.40 -6.17
C ALA A 95 13.99 0.72 -6.67
N GLN A 96 13.56 1.06 -7.89
CA GLN A 96 12.41 0.42 -8.52
C GLN A 96 12.65 -1.07 -8.78
N MET A 97 13.88 -1.46 -9.13
CA MET A 97 14.27 -2.85 -9.34
C MET A 97 14.66 -3.60 -8.06
N TYR A 98 14.60 -2.94 -6.89
CA TYR A 98 15.10 -3.47 -5.61
C TYR A 98 16.53 -4.06 -5.73
N ASP A 99 17.42 -3.36 -6.44
CA ASP A 99 18.78 -3.84 -6.76
C ASP A 99 19.89 -3.04 -6.07
N PHE A 100 19.92 -3.08 -4.74
CA PHE A 100 21.01 -2.49 -3.94
C PHE A 100 22.07 -3.50 -3.50
N SER A 101 21.77 -4.80 -3.61
CA SER A 101 22.71 -5.86 -3.21
C SER A 101 24.04 -5.78 -3.95
N ALA A 102 24.02 -5.36 -5.22
CA ALA A 102 25.21 -5.16 -6.05
C ALA A 102 26.11 -4.01 -5.59
N LEU A 103 25.58 -3.05 -4.82
CA LEU A 103 26.35 -1.91 -4.32
C LEU A 103 27.10 -2.23 -3.04
N ARG A 104 26.72 -3.28 -2.30
CA ARG A 104 27.38 -3.65 -1.04
C ARG A 104 28.75 -4.29 -1.29
N SER A 105 29.65 -4.14 -0.32
CA SER A 105 31.01 -4.70 -0.35
C SER A 105 31.00 -6.23 -0.51
N SER A 106 30.14 -6.90 0.25
CA SER A 106 29.89 -8.35 0.25
C SER A 106 29.01 -8.84 -0.92
N GLY A 107 28.38 -7.89 -1.62
CA GLY A 107 27.44 -8.14 -2.71
C GLY A 107 28.04 -8.90 -3.89
N SER A 108 29.34 -8.77 -4.14
CA SER A 108 30.01 -9.38 -5.30
C SER A 108 29.82 -10.91 -5.39
N SER A 109 29.71 -11.61 -4.25
CA SER A 109 29.47 -13.06 -4.24
C SER A 109 28.00 -13.44 -4.49
N ALA A 110 27.07 -12.60 -4.03
CA ALA A 110 25.63 -12.77 -4.20
C ALA A 110 25.21 -12.36 -5.62
N SER A 111 25.69 -11.23 -6.12
CA SER A 111 25.46 -10.69 -7.48
C SER A 111 25.99 -11.61 -8.58
N SER A 112 26.95 -12.47 -8.29
CA SER A 112 27.46 -13.49 -9.22
C SER A 112 26.49 -14.67 -9.41
N LYS A 113 25.46 -14.82 -8.56
CA LYS A 113 24.53 -15.94 -8.65
C LYS A 113 23.48 -15.66 -9.73
N GLU A 114 23.01 -16.71 -10.39
CA GLU A 114 21.96 -16.56 -11.41
C GLU A 114 20.68 -15.95 -10.83
N TRP A 115 20.30 -16.29 -9.59
CA TRP A 115 19.09 -15.75 -8.95
C TRP A 115 19.18 -14.26 -8.58
N SER A 116 20.37 -13.64 -8.56
CA SER A 116 20.50 -12.21 -8.24
C SER A 116 20.35 -11.31 -9.47
N ARG A 117 20.48 -11.88 -10.69
CA ARG A 117 20.24 -11.16 -11.94
C ARG A 117 18.82 -10.60 -11.96
N VAL A 118 18.68 -9.36 -12.39
CA VAL A 118 17.40 -8.63 -12.36
C VAL A 118 16.34 -9.36 -13.20
N GLU A 119 16.74 -9.88 -14.36
CA GLU A 119 15.90 -10.63 -15.29
C GLU A 119 15.35 -11.89 -14.63
N ASN A 120 16.22 -12.64 -13.96
CA ASN A 120 15.86 -13.89 -13.27
C ASN A 120 14.98 -13.61 -12.04
N ARG A 121 15.26 -12.55 -11.27
CA ARG A 121 14.37 -12.11 -10.17
C ARG A 121 13.00 -11.72 -10.68
N ASN A 122 12.93 -10.98 -11.78
CA ASN A 122 11.66 -10.59 -12.39
C ASN A 122 10.85 -11.79 -12.87
N ALA A 123 11.50 -12.73 -13.58
CA ALA A 123 10.87 -13.98 -13.99
C ALA A 123 10.38 -14.81 -12.79
N MET A 124 11.21 -14.91 -11.73
CA MET A 124 10.86 -15.60 -10.50
C MET A 124 9.69 -14.92 -9.76
N ASN A 125 9.68 -13.60 -9.69
CA ASN A 125 8.58 -12.82 -9.11
C ASN A 125 7.28 -13.02 -9.89
N GLN A 126 7.33 -13.01 -11.21
CA GLN A 126 6.15 -13.29 -12.05
C GLN A 126 5.66 -14.72 -11.85
N TYR A 127 6.57 -15.69 -11.83
CA TYR A 127 6.25 -17.09 -11.57
C TYR A 127 5.58 -17.27 -10.21
N PHE A 128 6.15 -16.71 -9.13
CA PHE A 128 5.56 -16.82 -7.80
C PHE A 128 4.27 -16.03 -7.64
N LYS A 129 4.11 -14.88 -8.32
CA LYS A 129 2.82 -14.18 -8.41
C LYS A 129 1.77 -15.06 -9.07
N LEU A 130 2.12 -15.79 -10.13
CA LEU A 130 1.20 -16.70 -10.81
C LEU A 130 0.86 -17.93 -9.96
N VAL A 131 1.84 -18.55 -9.29
CA VAL A 131 1.60 -19.63 -8.32
C VAL A 131 0.72 -19.14 -7.18
N GLY A 132 1.04 -17.97 -6.62
CA GLY A 132 0.27 -17.32 -5.57
C GLY A 132 -1.15 -16.97 -6.00
N ALA A 133 -1.34 -16.49 -7.24
CA ALA A 133 -2.66 -16.17 -7.78
C ALA A 133 -3.58 -17.40 -7.83
N HIS A 134 -3.06 -18.58 -8.19
CA HIS A 134 -3.86 -19.80 -8.17
C HIS A 134 -4.28 -20.19 -6.75
N ALA A 135 -3.38 -20.07 -5.78
CA ALA A 135 -3.71 -20.32 -4.37
C ALA A 135 -4.69 -19.28 -3.82
N GLU A 136 -4.53 -18.02 -4.21
CA GLU A 136 -5.40 -16.92 -3.79
C GLU A 136 -6.81 -17.07 -4.37
N ILE A 137 -6.97 -17.55 -5.60
CA ILE A 137 -8.29 -17.89 -6.16
C ILE A 137 -9.02 -18.90 -5.27
N GLN A 138 -8.34 -19.97 -4.84
CA GLN A 138 -8.94 -20.96 -3.94
C GLN A 138 -9.32 -20.34 -2.60
N ARG A 139 -8.41 -19.56 -2.01
CA ARG A 139 -8.67 -18.86 -0.75
C ARG A 139 -9.85 -17.89 -0.85
N CYS A 140 -9.94 -17.11 -1.93
CA CYS A 140 -11.06 -16.20 -2.17
C CYS A 140 -12.37 -16.97 -2.30
N ASN A 141 -12.40 -18.13 -2.97
CA ASN A 141 -13.60 -18.96 -3.06
C ASN A 141 -14.07 -19.45 -1.68
N ASP A 142 -13.15 -19.89 -0.82
CA ASP A 142 -13.47 -20.30 0.55
C ASP A 142 -14.02 -19.13 1.36
N GLU A 143 -13.39 -17.95 1.24
CA GLU A 143 -13.81 -16.75 1.96
C GLU A 143 -15.16 -16.23 1.48
N ILE A 144 -15.47 -16.33 0.18
CA ILE A 144 -16.82 -16.05 -0.36
C ILE A 144 -17.86 -16.93 0.32
N GLY A 145 -17.55 -18.22 0.52
CA GLY A 145 -18.43 -19.14 1.26
C GLY A 145 -18.66 -18.70 2.69
N ARG A 146 -17.58 -18.32 3.41
CA ARG A 146 -17.65 -17.83 4.79
C ARG A 146 -18.44 -16.54 4.92
N VAL A 147 -18.21 -15.58 4.02
CA VAL A 147 -18.95 -14.32 3.98
C VAL A 147 -20.43 -14.61 3.78
N LYS A 148 -20.78 -15.45 2.81
CA LYS A 148 -22.18 -15.86 2.58
C LYS A 148 -22.81 -16.46 3.85
N GLU A 149 -22.15 -17.44 4.48
CA GLU A 149 -22.66 -18.06 5.70
C GLU A 149 -22.82 -17.05 6.84
N ASN A 150 -21.88 -16.12 6.98
CA ASN A 150 -21.96 -15.07 7.99
C ASN A 150 -23.15 -14.13 7.76
N LEU A 151 -23.44 -13.76 6.51
CA LEU A 151 -24.62 -12.94 6.17
C LEU A 151 -25.92 -13.67 6.49
N ASP A 152 -26.01 -14.96 6.12
CA ASP A 152 -27.19 -15.78 6.38
C ASP A 152 -27.41 -15.97 7.89
N ARG A 153 -26.33 -16.09 8.68
CA ARG A 153 -26.37 -16.15 10.14
C ARG A 153 -26.78 -14.82 10.77
N ASP A 154 -26.23 -13.70 10.32
CA ASP A 154 -26.54 -12.35 10.83
C ASP A 154 -28.05 -12.07 10.69
N ASP A 155 -28.63 -12.33 9.51
CA ASP A 155 -30.06 -12.14 9.26
C ASP A 155 -30.94 -13.04 10.15
N GLU A 156 -30.53 -14.29 10.37
CA GLU A 156 -31.24 -15.24 11.23
C GLU A 156 -31.15 -14.88 12.72
N GLU A 157 -30.00 -14.36 13.17
CA GLU A 157 -29.81 -13.87 14.53
C GLU A 157 -30.74 -12.69 14.83
N TYR A 158 -30.84 -11.72 13.92
CA TYR A 158 -31.80 -10.61 14.05
C TYR A 158 -33.24 -11.12 14.07
N ARG A 159 -33.62 -11.99 13.12
CA ARG A 159 -34.98 -12.53 13.02
C ARG A 159 -35.39 -13.28 14.29
N SER A 160 -34.57 -14.22 14.74
CA SER A 160 -34.84 -15.03 15.92
C SER A 160 -34.83 -14.21 17.22
N THR A 161 -34.01 -13.15 17.30
CA THR A 161 -33.99 -12.25 18.45
C THR A 161 -35.27 -11.42 18.52
N VAL A 162 -35.76 -10.90 17.39
CA VAL A 162 -37.04 -10.20 17.33
C VAL A 162 -38.18 -11.12 17.76
N GLU A 163 -38.25 -12.35 17.25
CA GLU A 163 -39.29 -13.32 17.60
C GLU A 163 -39.37 -13.61 19.11
N LYS A 164 -38.21 -13.75 19.77
CA LYS A 164 -38.15 -13.92 21.22
C LYS A 164 -38.64 -12.68 21.97
N LEU A 165 -38.19 -11.51 21.56
CA LEU A 165 -38.50 -10.25 22.23
C LEU A 165 -39.95 -9.79 22.03
N LEU A 166 -40.63 -10.24 20.97
CA LEU A 166 -42.04 -9.88 20.73
C LEU A 166 -42.97 -10.24 21.89
N THR A 167 -42.61 -11.27 22.67
CA THR A 167 -43.41 -11.70 23.84
C THR A 167 -43.03 -10.95 25.12
N ASP A 168 -41.75 -10.67 25.32
CA ASP A 168 -41.21 -10.13 26.57
C ASP A 168 -41.18 -8.58 26.60
N ASP A 169 -40.71 -7.96 25.51
CA ASP A 169 -40.58 -6.51 25.36
C ASP A 169 -40.81 -6.09 23.89
N PRO A 170 -42.06 -5.76 23.52
CA PRO A 170 -42.40 -5.35 22.16
C PRO A 170 -41.70 -4.07 21.69
N ILE A 171 -41.30 -3.17 22.60
CA ILE A 171 -40.63 -1.92 22.24
C ILE A 171 -39.18 -2.22 21.85
N LEU A 172 -38.49 -3.06 22.64
CA LEU A 172 -37.15 -3.50 22.31
C LEU A 172 -37.14 -4.37 21.04
N ALA A 173 -38.15 -5.22 20.85
CA ALA A 173 -38.33 -5.99 19.61
C ALA A 173 -38.41 -5.08 18.37
N ALA A 174 -39.20 -4.00 18.44
CA ALA A 174 -39.30 -3.02 17.35
C ALA A 174 -37.98 -2.31 17.07
N TYR A 175 -37.21 -1.95 18.10
CA TYR A 175 -35.87 -1.36 17.94
C TYR A 175 -34.89 -2.33 17.26
N VAL A 176 -34.84 -3.58 17.72
CA VAL A 176 -33.96 -4.61 17.14
C VAL A 176 -34.36 -4.91 15.70
N ALA A 177 -35.66 -4.95 15.40
CA ALA A 177 -36.17 -5.12 14.04
C ALA A 177 -35.71 -4.00 13.10
N GLU A 178 -35.75 -2.74 13.54
CA GLU A 178 -35.25 -1.62 12.72
C GLU A 178 -33.73 -1.69 12.50
N LYS A 179 -32.96 -2.08 13.53
CA LYS A 179 -31.52 -2.32 13.37
C LYS A 179 -31.23 -3.46 12.40
N GLY A 180 -31.98 -4.57 12.50
CA GLY A 180 -31.90 -5.68 11.56
C GLY A 180 -32.23 -5.26 10.14
N ARG A 181 -33.24 -4.41 9.93
CA ARG A 181 -33.61 -3.87 8.62
C ARG A 181 -32.48 -3.06 7.99
N VAL A 182 -31.87 -2.13 8.73
CA VAL A 182 -30.72 -1.34 8.25
C VAL A 182 -29.55 -2.24 7.89
N ARG A 183 -29.29 -3.28 8.70
CA ARG A 183 -28.24 -4.26 8.44
C ARG A 183 -28.52 -5.10 7.19
N ALA A 184 -29.76 -5.55 7.01
CA ALA A 184 -30.19 -6.34 5.86
C ALA A 184 -29.98 -5.60 4.53
N VAL A 185 -30.17 -4.27 4.49
CA VAL A 185 -29.89 -3.46 3.29
C VAL A 185 -28.41 -3.54 2.89
N VAL A 186 -27.50 -3.46 3.87
CA VAL A 186 -26.06 -3.60 3.62
C VAL A 186 -25.73 -5.04 3.21
N ASN A 187 -26.29 -6.02 3.91
CA ASN A 187 -26.10 -7.44 3.60
C ASN A 187 -26.55 -7.75 2.17
N GLU A 188 -27.63 -7.13 1.70
CA GLU A 188 -28.11 -7.30 0.32
C GLU A 188 -27.15 -6.72 -0.72
N SER A 189 -26.58 -5.55 -0.45
CA SER A 189 -25.52 -4.99 -1.32
C SER A 189 -24.29 -5.90 -1.41
N ILE A 190 -23.94 -6.58 -0.32
CA ILE A 190 -22.87 -7.59 -0.32
C ILE A 190 -23.31 -8.81 -1.14
N ARG A 191 -24.54 -9.30 -0.98
CA ARG A 191 -25.10 -10.41 -1.78
C ARG A 191 -25.12 -10.08 -3.27
N ASP A 192 -25.47 -8.86 -3.67
CA ASP A 192 -25.37 -8.39 -5.05
C ASP A 192 -23.93 -8.54 -5.58
N ARG A 193 -22.94 -8.15 -4.78
CA ARG A 193 -21.54 -8.29 -5.16
C ARG A 193 -21.11 -9.76 -5.26
N LEU A 194 -21.57 -10.62 -4.34
CA LEU A 194 -21.34 -12.07 -4.43
C LEU A 194 -21.96 -12.66 -5.70
N ARG A 195 -23.17 -12.22 -6.09
CA ARG A 195 -23.81 -12.61 -7.35
C ARG A 195 -22.99 -12.18 -8.57
N GLN A 196 -22.43 -10.96 -8.56
CA GLN A 196 -21.53 -10.49 -9.63
C GLN A 196 -20.25 -11.32 -9.71
N ILE A 197 -19.66 -11.68 -8.56
CA ILE A 197 -18.44 -12.50 -8.52
C ILE A 197 -18.71 -13.89 -9.11
N ALA A 198 -19.85 -14.50 -8.79
CA ALA A 198 -20.23 -15.80 -9.34
C ALA A 198 -20.43 -15.80 -10.87
N GLN A 199 -20.61 -14.63 -11.49
CA GLN A 199 -20.73 -14.49 -12.94
C GLN A 199 -19.37 -14.34 -13.65
N LEU A 200 -18.27 -14.20 -12.90
CA LEU A 200 -16.94 -14.06 -13.48
C LEU A 200 -16.53 -15.35 -14.21
N LYS A 201 -15.91 -15.20 -15.37
CA LYS A 201 -15.39 -16.33 -16.15
C LYS A 201 -14.32 -17.07 -15.33
N GLY A 202 -14.51 -18.38 -15.15
CA GLY A 202 -13.57 -19.23 -14.40
C GLY A 202 -13.83 -19.26 -12.89
N TYR A 203 -14.94 -18.69 -12.42
CA TYR A 203 -15.37 -18.86 -11.05
C TYR A 203 -15.61 -20.34 -10.71
N THR A 204 -15.08 -20.78 -9.57
CA THR A 204 -15.11 -22.18 -9.11
C THR A 204 -15.58 -22.30 -7.65
N GLY A 205 -16.01 -21.18 -7.05
CA GLY A 205 -16.45 -21.14 -5.66
C GLY A 205 -17.90 -21.56 -5.44
N PRO A 206 -18.42 -21.35 -4.22
CA PRO A 206 -19.79 -21.70 -3.83
C PRO A 206 -20.85 -21.05 -4.73
N PRO A 207 -22.05 -21.66 -4.86
CA PRO A 207 -23.12 -21.09 -5.66
C PRO A 207 -23.53 -19.71 -5.14
N PRO A 208 -23.95 -18.79 -6.03
CA PRO A 208 -24.38 -17.45 -5.63
C PRO A 208 -25.55 -17.51 -4.65
N PRO A 209 -25.69 -16.52 -3.75
CA PRO A 209 -26.89 -16.40 -2.94
C PRO A 209 -28.12 -16.25 -3.86
N PRO A 210 -29.28 -16.80 -3.47
CA PRO A 210 -30.49 -16.71 -4.27
C PRO A 210 -30.89 -15.24 -4.47
N THR A 211 -31.47 -14.94 -5.63
CA THR A 211 -32.07 -13.62 -5.86
C THR A 211 -33.25 -13.46 -4.91
N PRO A 212 -33.38 -12.33 -4.19
CA PRO A 212 -34.56 -12.06 -3.39
C PRO A 212 -35.81 -12.18 -4.25
N ALA A 213 -36.87 -12.77 -3.70
CA ALA A 213 -38.19 -12.66 -4.33
C ALA A 213 -38.53 -11.16 -4.46
N PRO A 214 -39.18 -10.72 -5.56
CA PRO A 214 -39.64 -9.34 -5.68
C PRO A 214 -40.53 -9.04 -4.47
N GLN A 215 -40.06 -8.17 -3.58
CA GLN A 215 -40.88 -7.74 -2.45
C GLN A 215 -42.05 -6.91 -3.00
N PRO A 216 -43.29 -7.11 -2.51
CA PRO A 216 -44.39 -6.25 -2.89
C PRO A 216 -44.03 -4.81 -2.56
N ASP A 217 -44.27 -3.90 -3.51
CA ASP A 217 -43.93 -2.48 -3.46
C ASP A 217 -44.18 -1.89 -2.08
N THR A 218 -43.16 -1.89 -1.22
CA THR A 218 -43.21 -1.26 0.09
C THR A 218 -42.80 0.19 -0.08
N ASN A 219 -43.51 0.87 -0.98
CA ASN A 219 -43.36 2.29 -1.25
C ASN A 219 -44.21 3.12 -0.28
N MET A 220 -44.17 2.80 1.01
CA MET A 220 -44.95 3.51 2.04
C MET A 220 -44.14 4.06 3.21
N TYR A 221 -42.84 3.75 3.31
CA TYR A 221 -42.01 4.23 4.44
C TYR A 221 -40.72 4.95 4.03
N ASP A 222 -40.47 5.14 2.74
CA ASP A 222 -39.20 5.70 2.23
C ASP A 222 -39.16 7.23 2.18
N ALA A 223 -39.59 7.89 3.27
CA ALA A 223 -39.63 9.35 3.35
C ALA A 223 -39.09 9.94 4.67
N ARG A 224 -38.48 9.15 5.57
CA ARG A 224 -38.13 9.65 6.93
C ARG A 224 -36.70 9.40 7.41
N ILE A 225 -35.79 8.92 6.57
CA ILE A 225 -34.36 8.93 6.89
C ILE A 225 -33.59 9.58 5.74
N ARG A 226 -33.88 10.86 5.48
CA ARG A 226 -32.84 11.78 5.05
C ARG A 226 -32.13 12.18 6.35
N ALA A 227 -30.87 11.79 6.52
CA ALA A 227 -30.04 12.36 7.57
C ALA A 227 -30.20 13.90 7.51
N PRO A 228 -30.25 14.62 8.64
CA PRO A 228 -30.14 16.07 8.57
C PRO A 228 -28.89 16.36 7.75
N ASP A 229 -29.00 17.16 6.68
CA ASP A 229 -27.84 17.81 6.12
C ASP A 229 -27.21 18.55 7.30
N LEU A 230 -26.12 18.00 7.82
CA LEU A 230 -25.18 18.78 8.59
C LEU A 230 -24.72 19.82 7.58
N GLU A 231 -25.24 21.04 7.71
CA GLU A 231 -24.65 22.18 7.06
C GLU A 231 -23.17 22.16 7.46
N ASP A 232 -22.31 21.81 6.49
CA ASP A 232 -20.88 21.95 6.63
C ASP A 232 -20.64 23.43 6.93
N GLU A 233 -20.38 23.74 8.21
CA GLU A 233 -19.77 25.00 8.60
C GLU A 233 -18.59 25.23 7.65
N PRO A 234 -18.53 26.35 6.92
CA PRO A 234 -17.44 26.59 6.00
C PRO A 234 -16.14 26.61 6.81
N ASP A 235 -15.32 25.58 6.60
CA ASP A 235 -13.94 25.53 7.11
C ASP A 235 -13.32 26.90 6.82
N THR A 236 -13.10 27.68 7.88
CA THR A 236 -12.51 29.00 7.75
C THR A 236 -11.05 28.74 7.43
N VAL A 237 -10.74 28.70 6.13
CA VAL A 237 -9.40 28.45 5.60
C VAL A 237 -8.46 29.50 6.20
N PRO A 238 -7.48 29.10 7.03
CA PRO A 238 -6.41 30.00 7.43
C PRO A 238 -5.67 30.47 6.18
N PRO A 239 -5.19 31.73 6.13
CA PRO A 239 -4.54 32.26 4.95
C PRO A 239 -3.41 31.34 4.47
N GLU A 240 -3.45 31.09 3.17
CA GLU A 240 -2.61 30.23 2.37
C GLU A 240 -1.12 30.51 2.61
N GLU A 241 -0.41 29.59 3.27
CA GLU A 241 1.05 29.54 3.16
C GLU A 241 1.36 28.93 1.78
N VAL A 242 1.58 29.82 0.82
CA VAL A 242 2.06 29.48 -0.52
C VAL A 242 3.38 28.73 -0.35
N PRO A 243 3.52 27.49 -0.87
CA PRO A 243 4.78 26.77 -0.84
C PRO A 243 5.85 27.61 -1.54
N ASP A 244 6.99 27.80 -0.89
CA ASP A 244 8.11 28.57 -1.43
C ASP A 244 8.48 28.08 -2.86
N GLU A 245 8.93 28.99 -3.73
CA GLU A 245 9.20 28.68 -5.15
C GLU A 245 10.10 27.45 -5.36
N GLU A 246 11.00 27.15 -4.42
CA GLU A 246 11.82 25.94 -4.42
C GLU A 246 10.99 24.65 -4.28
N GLU A 247 9.94 24.63 -3.45
CA GLU A 247 9.08 23.46 -3.26
C GLU A 247 8.23 23.18 -4.50
N GLN A 248 7.79 24.22 -5.21
CA GLN A 248 7.02 24.09 -6.45
C GLN A 248 7.91 23.60 -7.61
N ASP A 249 9.13 24.15 -7.75
CA ASP A 249 10.11 23.68 -8.75
C ASP A 249 10.54 22.22 -8.50
N LEU A 250 10.67 21.83 -7.23
CA LEU A 250 11.00 20.45 -6.82
C LEU A 250 9.91 19.44 -7.21
N MET A 251 8.64 19.78 -6.97
CA MET A 251 7.50 18.92 -7.34
C MET A 251 7.40 18.77 -8.87
N VAL A 252 7.52 19.88 -9.62
CA VAL A 252 7.45 19.87 -11.09
C VAL A 252 8.60 19.07 -11.70
N ARG A 253 9.83 19.17 -11.17
CA ARG A 253 11.00 18.42 -11.66
C ARG A 253 10.93 16.93 -11.39
N LEU A 254 10.34 16.52 -10.27
CA LEU A 254 10.16 15.11 -9.92
C LEU A 254 9.00 14.47 -10.71
N GLU A 255 7.91 15.21 -10.91
CA GLU A 255 6.78 14.79 -11.75
C GLU A 255 7.19 14.67 -13.23
N THR A 256 8.00 15.60 -13.76
CA THR A 256 8.49 15.53 -15.15
C THR A 256 9.56 14.45 -15.37
N GLY A 257 10.33 14.09 -14.34
CA GLY A 257 11.27 12.96 -14.38
C GLY A 257 10.57 11.59 -14.40
N LEU A 258 9.48 11.44 -13.64
CA LEU A 258 8.71 10.19 -13.56
C LEU A 258 7.59 10.07 -14.61
N GLY A 259 7.03 11.20 -15.06
CA GLY A 259 5.95 11.24 -16.06
C GLY A 259 6.35 10.77 -17.46
N ARG A 260 7.66 10.68 -17.75
CA ARG A 260 8.15 10.08 -19.01
C ARG A 260 8.11 8.54 -19.01
N VAL A 261 7.99 7.88 -17.85
CA VAL A 261 7.98 6.42 -17.75
C VAL A 261 6.55 5.86 -17.69
N ALA A 262 5.57 6.65 -17.22
CA ALA A 262 4.17 6.20 -17.11
C ALA A 262 3.40 6.12 -18.45
N LEU A 263 3.98 6.56 -19.57
CA LEU A 263 3.33 6.53 -20.90
C LEU A 263 3.90 5.49 -21.88
N ASN A 264 4.91 4.69 -21.48
CA ASN A 264 5.48 3.62 -22.33
C ASN A 264 5.68 2.31 -21.54
N GLY A 265 4.61 1.81 -20.91
CA GLY A 265 4.56 0.49 -20.26
C GLY A 265 3.20 -0.15 -20.43
#